data_AF-J3KH16-F1
#
_entry.id   AF-J3KH16-F1
#
_cell.length_a   1.000
_cell.length_b   1.000
_cell.length_c   1.000
_cell.angle_alpha   90.00
_cell.angle_beta   90.00
_cell.angle_gamma   90.00
#
_symmetry.space_group_name_H-M   'P 1'
#
loop_
_entity.id
_entity.type
_entity.pdbx_description
1 polymer ?
#
loop_
_entity_poly.entity_id
_entity_poly.type
_entity_poly.pdbx_seq_one_letter_code
_entity_poly.pdbx_strand_id
1 'polypeptide(L)'
;MLRPVGLPKSGHRIAVHNVVKPRYDPELSSTQSLGDAVPASYSFTAHFTSSSLPDASSIAGDGFTAALAHQFFPNSLISEGLAELRALRTAPVSSLTQNQVQLSGRSHSEDQSRLSSLEQEVEALRRQLSVHESTRDANMTEIVKLRTYATGLEDLTNELLDERERAQQLKLKRQGGKEEKALKRREAWFEAEKRGKNGDVVIRKMEEEDDDENTSGGDEMSSED
;
A
#
# COMPACT_ATOMS: atom_id res chain seq x y z
N MET A 1 -39.64 34.38 3.99
CA MET A 1 -38.23 34.54 3.58
C MET A 1 -37.38 33.60 4.44
N LEU A 2 -36.69 32.64 3.83
CA LEU A 2 -35.81 31.73 4.56
C LEU A 2 -34.53 32.47 4.97
N ARG A 3 -34.10 32.28 6.23
CA ARG A 3 -32.82 32.81 6.72
C ARG A 3 -31.67 32.02 6.09
N PRO A 4 -30.54 32.66 5.74
CA PRO A 4 -29.38 31.94 5.24
C PRO A 4 -28.83 31.02 6.34
N VAL A 5 -28.85 29.72 6.09
CA VAL A 5 -28.19 28.72 6.93
C VAL A 5 -26.75 28.65 6.45
N GLY A 6 -25.80 28.90 7.36
CA GLY A 6 -24.37 28.79 7.06
C GLY A 6 -23.96 27.35 6.71
N LEU A 7 -22.90 27.21 5.93
CA LEU A 7 -22.29 25.90 5.62
C LEU A 7 -21.89 25.20 6.94
N PRO A 8 -22.17 23.88 7.08
CA PRO A 8 -21.73 23.14 8.25
C PRO A 8 -20.20 23.17 8.32
N LYS A 9 -19.66 23.57 9.47
CA LYS A 9 -18.22 23.47 9.73
C LYS A 9 -17.89 21.97 9.89
N SER A 10 -17.55 21.29 8.80
CA SER A 10 -16.97 19.95 8.88
C SER A 10 -15.62 20.09 9.56
N GLY A 11 -15.53 19.66 10.82
CA GLY A 11 -14.27 19.59 11.54
C GLY A 11 -13.40 18.50 10.92
N HIS A 12 -12.52 18.88 9.99
CA HIS A 12 -11.51 17.97 9.50
C HIS A 12 -10.50 17.72 10.62
N ARG A 13 -10.40 16.48 11.09
CA ARG A 13 -9.43 16.08 12.10
C ARG A 13 -8.20 15.56 11.37
N ILE A 14 -7.10 16.30 11.45
CA ILE A 14 -5.81 15.89 10.89
C ILE A 14 -5.14 14.99 11.93
N ALA A 15 -4.84 13.75 11.57
CA ALA A 15 -4.01 12.88 12.39
C ALA A 15 -2.60 12.86 11.78
N VAL A 16 -1.65 13.35 12.56
CA VAL A 16 -0.22 13.34 12.21
C VAL A 16 0.37 12.07 12.77
N HIS A 17 0.89 11.20 11.91
CA HIS A 17 1.45 9.91 12.35
C HIS A 17 2.92 9.99 12.67
N ASN A 18 3.68 10.68 11.83
CA ASN A 18 5.11 10.71 11.97
C ASN A 18 5.67 12.05 11.50
N VAL A 19 6.54 12.60 12.33
CA VAL A 19 7.36 13.77 12.03
C VAL A 19 8.80 13.31 12.24
N VAL A 20 9.48 12.99 11.14
CA VAL A 20 10.88 12.59 11.20
C VAL A 20 11.74 13.85 11.13
N LYS A 21 12.56 14.08 12.16
CA LYS A 21 13.54 15.15 12.15
C LYS A 21 14.71 14.76 11.24
N PRO A 22 15.22 15.68 10.42
CA PRO A 22 16.42 15.44 9.64
C PRO A 22 17.59 15.19 10.57
N ARG A 23 18.43 14.22 10.21
CA ARG A 23 19.69 13.98 10.92
C ARG A 23 20.65 15.10 10.56
N TYR A 24 21.27 15.71 11.56
CA TYR A 24 22.32 16.69 11.35
C TYR A 24 23.54 15.95 10.79
N ASP A 25 23.85 16.19 9.52
CA ASP A 25 25.06 15.70 8.86
C ASP A 25 26.05 16.87 8.75
N PRO A 26 27.18 16.84 9.49
CA PRO A 26 28.17 17.90 9.45
C PRO A 26 28.87 18.02 8.09
N GLU A 27 28.88 16.97 7.26
CA GLU A 27 29.51 16.98 5.93
C GLU A 27 28.74 17.87 4.93
N LEU A 28 27.40 17.90 5.04
CA LEU A 28 26.53 18.74 4.19
C LEU A 28 26.45 20.22 4.63
N SER A 29 26.84 20.52 5.87
CA SER A 29 26.86 21.90 6.40
C SER A 29 28.09 22.71 5.94
N SER A 30 29.12 22.04 5.41
CA SER A 30 30.39 22.67 5.01
C SER A 30 30.29 23.48 3.71
N THR A 31 29.27 23.24 2.86
CA THR A 31 29.11 23.90 1.56
C THR A 31 28.22 25.14 1.55
N GLN A 32 27.65 25.55 2.70
CA GLN A 32 26.85 26.77 2.81
C GLN A 32 27.35 27.65 3.96
N SER A 33 28.42 28.39 3.68
CA SER A 33 28.66 29.64 4.39
C SER A 33 27.55 30.63 4.04
N LEU A 34 26.48 30.66 4.83
CA LEU A 34 25.70 31.84 5.23
C LEU A 34 24.55 31.31 6.10
N GLY A 35 24.55 31.69 7.37
CA GLY A 35 23.61 31.20 8.35
C GLY A 35 22.17 31.52 8.00
N ASP A 36 21.45 30.54 7.44
CA ASP A 36 20.03 30.26 7.65
C ASP A 36 19.65 28.90 6.97
N ALA A 37 20.46 27.86 7.21
CA ALA A 37 20.33 26.60 6.48
C ALA A 37 19.17 25.75 7.03
N VAL A 38 18.01 25.90 6.38
CA VAL A 38 16.86 25.00 6.52
C VAL A 38 17.31 23.56 6.20
N PRO A 39 17.10 22.58 7.09
CA PRO A 39 17.49 21.19 6.83
C PRO A 39 16.91 20.65 5.51
N ALA A 40 17.73 19.87 4.79
CA ALA A 40 17.49 19.49 3.38
C ALA A 40 16.16 18.74 3.11
N SER A 41 15.56 18.04 4.07
CA SER A 41 14.23 17.44 3.89
C SER A 41 13.55 17.08 5.22
N TYR A 42 12.35 17.60 5.46
CA TYR A 42 11.42 17.11 6.49
C TYR A 42 10.38 16.22 5.81
N SER A 43 10.24 14.96 6.27
CA SER A 43 9.13 14.11 5.84
C SER A 43 7.97 14.24 6.83
N PHE A 44 6.88 14.85 6.38
CA PHE A 44 5.64 14.99 7.15
C PHE A 44 4.58 14.05 6.56
N THR A 45 4.14 13.07 7.36
CA THR A 45 3.06 12.16 6.95
C THR A 45 1.83 12.39 7.83
N ALA A 46 0.77 12.90 7.22
CA ALA A 46 -0.52 13.10 7.86
C ALA A 46 -1.65 12.67 6.93
N HIS A 47 -2.73 12.19 7.51
CA HIS A 47 -3.97 11.96 6.77
C HIS A 47 -5.09 12.85 7.31
N PHE A 48 -6.00 13.21 6.42
CA PHE A 48 -7.23 13.91 6.79
C PHE A 48 -8.27 12.86 7.16
N THR A 49 -8.58 12.71 8.45
CA THR A 49 -9.82 12.03 8.83
C THR A 49 -10.96 13.05 8.71
N SER A 50 -11.87 12.83 7.76
CA SER A 50 -13.16 13.50 7.80
C SER A 50 -13.93 12.91 8.97
N SER A 51 -13.83 13.54 10.14
CA SER A 51 -14.72 13.27 11.28
C SER A 51 -16.09 13.89 10.97
N SER A 52 -16.76 13.33 9.96
CA SER A 52 -18.19 13.50 9.73
C SER A 52 -18.81 12.11 9.67
N LEU A 53 -18.66 11.34 10.74
CA LEU A 53 -19.81 10.60 11.22
C LEU A 53 -20.73 11.69 11.76
N PRO A 54 -21.83 12.07 11.08
CA PRO A 54 -22.87 12.77 11.79
C PRO A 54 -23.29 11.82 12.91
N ASP A 55 -23.28 12.30 14.14
CA ASP A 55 -24.11 11.71 15.18
C ASP A 55 -25.47 11.45 14.53
N ALA A 56 -25.89 10.19 14.53
CA ALA A 56 -27.08 9.68 13.85
C ALA A 56 -28.39 10.34 14.31
N SER A 57 -28.31 11.36 15.16
CA SER A 57 -29.40 12.16 15.69
C SER A 57 -29.55 13.56 15.05
N SER A 58 -28.64 14.00 14.15
CA SER A 58 -28.67 15.38 13.62
C SER A 58 -28.95 15.55 12.12
N ILE A 59 -29.08 14.46 11.36
CA ILE A 59 -29.55 14.51 9.98
C ILE A 59 -30.90 13.78 9.92
N ALA A 60 -31.96 14.50 10.28
CA ALA A 60 -33.30 14.22 9.76
C ALA A 60 -33.33 14.62 8.25
N GLY A 61 -32.46 13.99 7.47
CA GLY A 61 -32.32 14.18 6.04
C GLY A 61 -32.70 12.87 5.35
N ASP A 62 -33.54 13.01 4.33
CA ASP A 62 -34.11 11.93 3.53
C ASP A 62 -33.14 10.77 3.32
N GLY A 63 -33.60 9.53 3.55
CA GLY A 63 -32.77 8.31 3.43
C GLY A 63 -32.09 8.17 2.06
N PHE A 64 -32.65 8.84 1.05
CA PHE A 64 -32.04 9.00 -0.28
C PHE A 64 -30.69 9.74 -0.24
N THR A 65 -30.58 10.83 0.52
CA THR A 65 -29.33 11.61 0.64
C THR A 65 -28.27 10.81 1.37
N ALA A 66 -28.67 10.04 2.38
CA ALA A 66 -27.78 9.13 3.10
C ALA A 66 -27.27 8.00 2.18
N ALA A 67 -28.11 7.47 1.29
CA ALA A 67 -27.72 6.45 0.32
C ALA A 67 -26.70 6.98 -0.70
N LEU A 68 -26.88 8.21 -1.21
CA LEU A 68 -25.93 8.82 -2.15
C LEU A 68 -24.59 9.20 -1.52
N ALA A 69 -24.57 9.52 -0.23
CA ALA A 69 -23.35 9.85 0.52
C ALA A 69 -22.63 8.62 1.09
N HIS A 70 -23.13 7.41 0.82
CA HIS A 70 -22.57 6.18 1.38
C HIS A 70 -21.23 5.82 0.70
N GLN A 71 -20.25 5.36 1.48
CA GLN A 71 -18.89 5.06 1.00
C GLN A 71 -18.81 4.00 -0.11
N PHE A 72 -19.81 3.13 -0.19
CA PHE A 72 -19.92 2.08 -1.21
C PHE A 72 -20.84 2.47 -2.37
N PHE A 73 -21.40 3.68 -2.38
CA PHE A 73 -22.18 4.16 -3.50
C PHE A 73 -21.24 4.62 -4.63
N PRO A 74 -21.30 4.03 -5.82
CA PRO A 74 -20.37 4.36 -6.89
C PRO A 74 -20.67 5.73 -7.47
N ASN A 75 -19.70 6.65 -7.42
CA ASN A 75 -19.81 7.99 -8.01
C ASN A 75 -20.10 7.97 -9.52
N SER A 76 -19.77 6.87 -10.20
CA SER A 76 -20.04 6.66 -11.63
C SER A 76 -21.53 6.68 -11.95
N LEU A 77 -22.39 6.15 -11.08
CA LEU A 77 -23.85 6.12 -11.30
C LEU A 77 -24.47 7.52 -11.29
N ILE A 78 -23.92 8.44 -10.48
CA ILE A 78 -24.38 9.84 -10.45
C ILE A 78 -24.02 10.53 -11.76
N SER A 79 -22.76 10.40 -12.18
CA SER A 79 -22.31 11.00 -13.44
C SER A 79 -23.03 10.41 -14.67
N GLU A 80 -23.29 9.10 -14.66
CA GLU A 80 -24.00 8.38 -15.73
C GLU A 80 -25.46 8.83 -15.80
N GLY A 81 -26.19 8.82 -14.68
CA GLY A 81 -27.58 9.29 -14.66
C GLY A 81 -27.73 10.76 -15.07
N LEU A 82 -26.78 11.63 -14.70
CA LEU A 82 -26.77 13.02 -15.16
C LEU A 82 -26.47 13.15 -16.66
N ALA A 83 -25.60 12.30 -17.20
CA ALA A 83 -25.32 12.24 -18.63
C ALA A 83 -26.54 11.74 -19.42
N GLU A 84 -27.25 10.71 -18.93
CA GLU A 84 -28.49 10.20 -19.51
C GLU A 84 -29.61 11.25 -19.51
N LEU A 85 -29.80 11.96 -18.38
CA LEU A 85 -30.78 13.05 -18.30
C LEU A 85 -30.45 14.20 -19.27
N ARG A 86 -29.17 14.50 -19.45
CA ARG A 86 -28.74 15.49 -20.43
C ARG A 86 -29.01 15.01 -21.85
N ALA A 87 -28.76 13.73 -22.15
CA ALA A 87 -29.05 13.13 -23.43
C ALA A 87 -30.56 13.16 -23.75
N LEU A 88 -31.42 12.85 -22.78
CA LEU A 88 -32.88 12.94 -22.90
C LEU A 88 -33.37 14.36 -23.16
N ARG A 89 -32.71 15.37 -22.57
CA ARG A 89 -33.04 16.79 -22.81
C ARG A 89 -32.66 17.25 -24.22
N THR A 90 -31.66 16.62 -24.83
CA THR A 90 -31.18 16.95 -26.19
C THR A 90 -31.75 16.04 -27.28
N ALA A 91 -32.39 14.93 -26.91
CA ALA A 91 -33.09 14.07 -27.84
C ALA A 91 -34.37 14.78 -28.31
N PRO A 92 -34.60 14.95 -29.63
CA PRO A 92 -35.88 15.41 -30.12
C PRO A 92 -36.95 14.39 -29.73
N VAL A 93 -37.98 14.85 -29.02
CA VAL A 93 -39.21 14.08 -28.78
C VAL A 93 -39.83 13.80 -30.14
N SER A 94 -39.46 12.68 -30.76
CA SER A 94 -40.13 12.19 -31.95
C SER A 94 -41.48 11.67 -31.50
N SER A 95 -42.45 12.57 -31.62
CA SER A 95 -43.88 12.38 -31.54
C SER A 95 -44.32 10.94 -31.82
N LEU A 96 -44.94 10.35 -30.80
CA LEU A 96 -45.83 9.20 -30.90
C LEU A 96 -47.10 9.60 -31.68
N THR A 97 -46.97 9.89 -32.97
CA THR A 97 -48.12 10.05 -33.88
C THR A 97 -47.68 9.68 -35.29
N GLN A 98 -48.48 8.81 -35.92
CA GLN A 98 -48.59 8.63 -37.38
C GLN A 98 -47.72 7.53 -38.01
N ASN A 99 -48.05 6.27 -37.71
CA ASN A 99 -47.89 5.19 -38.68
C ASN A 99 -49.18 5.04 -39.48
N GLN A 100 -49.35 5.93 -40.46
CA GLN A 100 -50.23 5.68 -41.59
C GLN A 100 -49.43 4.87 -42.61
N VAL A 101 -49.99 3.72 -42.99
CA VAL A 101 -49.49 2.80 -44.00
C VAL A 101 -49.20 3.55 -45.32
N GLN A 102 -47.93 3.63 -45.72
CA GLN A 102 -47.53 3.82 -47.11
C GLN A 102 -46.41 2.83 -47.45
N LEU A 103 -46.82 1.63 -47.87
CA LEU A 103 -46.03 0.79 -48.76
C LEU A 103 -46.15 1.37 -50.17
N SER A 104 -45.09 1.98 -50.68
CA SER A 104 -44.62 1.93 -52.07
C SER A 104 -43.79 3.19 -52.38
N GLY A 105 -42.50 2.99 -52.68
CA GLY A 105 -41.60 4.07 -53.11
C GLY A 105 -40.51 4.45 -52.10
N ARG A 106 -39.88 3.48 -51.42
CA ARG A 106 -38.59 3.73 -50.75
C ARG A 106 -37.55 3.93 -51.86
N SER A 107 -37.06 5.15 -52.00
CA SER A 107 -36.12 5.51 -53.05
C SER A 107 -34.80 4.76 -52.81
N HIS A 108 -34.22 4.15 -53.84
CA HIS A 108 -32.91 3.47 -53.75
C HIS A 108 -31.81 4.37 -53.13
N SER A 109 -31.97 5.70 -53.25
CA SER A 109 -31.11 6.70 -52.64
C SER A 109 -31.20 6.79 -51.12
N GLU A 110 -32.38 6.61 -50.52
CA GLU A 110 -32.54 6.58 -49.06
C GLU A 110 -31.97 5.30 -48.44
N ASP A 111 -32.00 4.21 -49.19
CA ASP A 111 -31.34 2.96 -48.78
C ASP A 111 -29.82 3.04 -48.89
N GLN A 112 -29.30 3.71 -49.93
CA GLN A 112 -27.86 3.96 -50.04
C GLN A 112 -27.33 4.90 -48.97
N SER A 113 -28.06 5.96 -48.59
CA SER A 113 -27.63 6.88 -47.53
C SER A 113 -27.64 6.23 -46.15
N ARG A 114 -28.62 5.35 -45.88
CA ARG A 114 -28.65 4.52 -44.67
C ARG A 114 -27.51 3.50 -44.65
N LEU A 115 -27.23 2.85 -45.79
CA LEU A 115 -26.09 1.94 -45.91
C LEU A 115 -24.76 2.65 -45.67
N SER A 116 -24.52 3.82 -46.27
CA SER A 116 -23.28 4.57 -46.03
C SER A 116 -23.15 5.04 -44.57
N SER A 117 -24.26 5.42 -43.95
CA SER A 117 -24.29 5.77 -42.52
C SER A 117 -23.91 4.57 -41.64
N LEU A 118 -24.47 3.39 -41.94
CA LEU A 118 -24.16 2.16 -41.19
C LEU A 118 -22.72 1.69 -41.42
N GLU A 119 -22.20 1.80 -42.64
CA GLU A 119 -20.80 1.49 -42.94
C GLU A 119 -19.85 2.41 -42.16
N GLN A 120 -20.16 3.71 -42.12
CA GLN A 120 -19.39 4.68 -41.33
C GLN A 120 -19.45 4.39 -39.83
N GLU A 121 -20.62 3.97 -39.31
CA GLU A 121 -20.78 3.55 -37.92
C GLU A 121 -19.98 2.28 -37.61
N VAL A 122 -19.98 1.30 -38.51
CA VAL A 122 -19.17 0.07 -38.36
C VAL A 122 -17.68 0.40 -38.36
N GLU A 123 -17.22 1.31 -39.21
CA GLU A 123 -15.83 1.78 -39.18
C GLU A 123 -15.50 2.51 -37.88
N ALA A 124 -16.40 3.36 -37.38
CA ALA A 124 -16.21 4.06 -36.11
C ALA A 124 -16.13 3.08 -34.93
N LEU A 125 -17.04 2.10 -34.86
CA LEU A 125 -17.05 1.07 -33.82
C LEU A 125 -15.80 0.20 -33.88
N ARG A 126 -15.31 -0.16 -35.07
CA ARG A 126 -14.05 -0.90 -35.22
C ARG A 126 -12.85 -0.11 -34.69
N ARG A 127 -12.79 1.20 -34.97
CA ARG A 127 -11.73 2.07 -34.41
C ARG A 127 -11.81 2.13 -32.88
N GLN A 128 -13.01 2.28 -32.34
CA GLN A 128 -13.22 2.30 -30.88
C GLN A 128 -12.79 0.97 -30.24
N LEU A 129 -13.13 -0.17 -30.85
CA LEU A 129 -12.68 -1.48 -30.39
C LEU A 129 -11.15 -1.61 -30.44
N SER A 130 -10.52 -1.17 -31.53
CA SER A 130 -9.05 -1.21 -31.65
C SER A 130 -8.35 -0.38 -30.58
N VAL A 131 -8.85 0.82 -30.28
CA VAL A 131 -8.32 1.67 -29.21
C VAL A 131 -8.53 1.04 -27.84
N HIS A 132 -9.71 0.46 -27.60
CA HIS A 132 -10.02 -0.22 -26.35
C HIS A 132 -9.16 -1.47 -26.15
N GLU A 133 -8.92 -2.26 -27.20
CA GLU A 133 -8.06 -3.43 -27.18
C GLU A 133 -6.62 -3.05 -26.87
N SER A 134 -6.07 -2.02 -27.53
CA SER A 134 -4.73 -1.49 -27.22
C SER A 134 -4.63 -1.00 -25.77
N THR A 135 -5.66 -0.35 -25.25
CA THR A 135 -5.70 0.12 -23.86
C THR A 135 -5.75 -1.05 -22.87
N ARG A 136 -6.52 -2.09 -23.21
CA ARG A 136 -6.64 -3.32 -22.42
C ARG A 136 -5.30 -4.05 -22.36
N ASP A 137 -4.58 -4.15 -23.47
CA ASP A 137 -3.28 -4.79 -23.53
C ASP A 137 -2.24 -4.01 -22.71
N ALA A 138 -2.20 -2.68 -22.83
CA ALA A 138 -1.33 -1.85 -22.00
C ALA A 138 -1.60 -2.04 -20.50
N ASN A 139 -2.87 -2.00 -20.09
CA ASN A 139 -3.27 -2.24 -18.70
C ASN A 139 -2.90 -3.67 -18.25
N MET A 140 -3.12 -4.68 -19.09
CA MET A 140 -2.74 -6.06 -18.76
C MET A 140 -1.23 -6.21 -18.53
N THR A 141 -0.39 -5.56 -19.36
CA THR A 141 1.06 -5.57 -19.14
C THR A 141 1.47 -4.90 -17.83
N GLU A 142 0.79 -3.82 -17.44
CA GLU A 142 1.02 -3.14 -16.17
C GLU A 142 0.60 -4.03 -14.99
N ILE A 143 -0.58 -4.65 -15.05
CA ILE A 143 -1.05 -5.60 -14.04
C ILE A 143 -0.07 -6.75 -13.86
N VAL A 144 0.45 -7.31 -14.96
CA VAL A 144 1.47 -8.38 -14.89
C VAL A 144 2.73 -7.87 -14.20
N LYS A 145 3.24 -6.69 -14.56
CA LYS A 145 4.41 -6.07 -13.90
C LYS A 145 4.20 -5.85 -12.40
N LEU A 146 3.03 -5.34 -12.02
CA LEU A 146 2.68 -5.11 -10.62
C LEU A 146 2.58 -6.43 -9.85
N ARG A 147 2.04 -7.49 -10.45
CA ARG A 147 2.00 -8.82 -9.83
C ARG A 147 3.39 -9.42 -9.66
N THR A 148 4.27 -9.29 -10.66
CA THR A 148 5.66 -9.74 -10.54
C THR A 148 6.42 -8.96 -9.47
N TYR A 149 6.15 -7.66 -9.34
CA TYR A 149 6.77 -6.84 -8.31
C TYR A 149 6.25 -7.20 -6.91
N ALA A 150 4.94 -7.41 -6.76
CA ALA A 150 4.34 -7.81 -5.49
C ALA A 150 4.89 -9.16 -4.99
N THR A 151 4.98 -10.15 -5.88
CA THR A 151 5.58 -11.45 -5.53
C THR A 151 7.07 -11.32 -5.17
N GLY A 152 7.85 -10.52 -5.91
CA GLY A 152 9.24 -10.25 -5.56
C GLY A 152 9.41 -9.55 -4.20
N LEU A 153 8.48 -8.66 -3.82
CA LEU A 153 8.48 -8.06 -2.48
C LEU A 153 8.15 -9.09 -1.39
N GLU A 154 7.18 -9.97 -1.64
CA GLU A 154 6.84 -11.05 -0.70
C GLU A 154 8.04 -11.96 -0.47
N ASP A 155 8.75 -12.37 -1.54
CA ASP A 155 9.95 -13.18 -1.45
C ASP A 155 11.06 -12.49 -0.63
N LEU A 156 11.32 -11.21 -0.89
CA LEU A 156 12.30 -10.42 -0.13
C LEU A 156 11.91 -10.32 1.35
N THR A 157 10.62 -10.13 1.65
CA THR A 157 10.17 -10.07 3.05
C THR A 157 10.35 -11.40 3.76
N ASN A 158 10.11 -12.52 3.07
CA ASN A 158 10.33 -13.85 3.62
C ASN A 158 11.82 -14.10 3.89
N GLU A 159 12.70 -13.72 2.96
CA GLU A 159 14.15 -13.83 3.12
C GLU A 159 14.65 -13.04 4.34
N LEU A 160 14.22 -11.79 4.49
CA LEU A 160 14.61 -10.96 5.64
C LEU A 160 14.07 -11.51 6.98
N LEU A 161 12.87 -12.11 6.97
CA LEU A 161 12.32 -12.77 8.15
C LEU A 161 13.12 -14.01 8.54
N ASP A 162 13.48 -14.83 7.55
CA ASP A 162 14.33 -16.01 7.73
C ASP A 162 15.71 -15.64 8.30
N GLU A 163 16.36 -14.61 7.76
CA GLU A 163 17.64 -14.12 8.28
C GLU A 163 17.53 -13.65 9.72
N ARG A 164 16.48 -12.89 10.04
CA ARG A 164 16.20 -12.45 11.39
C ARG A 164 16.00 -13.62 12.34
N GLU A 165 15.25 -14.64 11.92
CA GLU A 165 15.04 -15.84 12.72
C GLU A 165 16.36 -16.59 12.95
N ARG A 166 17.15 -16.82 11.90
CA ARG A 166 18.48 -17.47 12.01
C ARG A 166 19.39 -16.70 12.96
N ALA A 167 19.44 -15.37 12.85
CA ALA A 167 20.24 -14.54 13.75
C ALA A 167 19.76 -14.62 15.21
N GLN A 168 18.45 -14.66 15.44
CA GLN A 168 17.88 -14.83 16.78
C GLN A 168 18.17 -16.23 17.35
N GLN A 169 18.00 -17.27 16.55
CA GLN A 169 18.33 -18.65 16.94
C GLN A 169 19.81 -18.78 17.27
N LEU A 170 20.70 -18.17 16.48
CA LEU A 170 22.14 -18.17 16.75
C LEU A 170 22.46 -17.46 18.08
N LYS A 171 21.82 -16.32 18.36
CA LYS A 171 21.97 -15.61 19.64
C LYS A 171 21.52 -16.48 20.82
N LEU A 172 20.37 -17.14 20.70
CA LEU A 172 19.87 -18.05 21.73
C LEU A 172 20.79 -19.26 21.93
N LYS A 173 21.29 -19.87 20.85
CA LYS A 173 22.27 -20.97 20.94
C LYS A 173 23.57 -20.54 21.61
N ARG A 174 24.09 -19.35 21.26
CA ARG A 174 25.29 -18.78 21.90
C ARG A 174 25.06 -18.51 23.38
N GLN A 175 23.90 -17.98 23.76
CA GLN A 175 23.56 -17.75 25.16
C GLN A 175 23.39 -19.08 25.92
N GLY A 176 22.67 -20.04 25.36
CA GLY A 176 22.48 -21.37 25.94
C GLY A 176 23.80 -22.11 26.14
N GLY A 177 24.71 -22.04 25.17
CA GLY A 177 26.05 -22.63 25.30
C GLY A 177 26.87 -21.99 26.43
N LYS A 178 26.78 -20.66 26.62
CA LYS A 178 27.43 -19.97 27.75
C LYS A 178 26.85 -20.40 29.09
N GLU A 179 25.52 -20.50 29.19
CA GLU A 179 24.82 -20.93 30.40
C GLU A 179 25.15 -22.39 30.75
N GLU A 180 25.18 -23.29 29.75
CA GLU A 180 25.55 -24.69 29.93
C GLU A 180 27.00 -24.84 30.42
N LYS A 181 27.95 -24.12 29.81
CA LYS A 181 29.35 -24.11 30.27
C LYS A 181 29.46 -23.59 31.70
N ALA A 182 28.76 -22.50 32.05
CA ALA A 182 28.76 -21.96 33.40
C ALA A 182 28.18 -22.94 34.43
N LEU A 183 27.12 -23.67 34.06
CA LEU A 183 26.51 -24.70 34.90
C LEU A 183 27.49 -25.86 35.14
N LYS A 184 28.13 -26.38 34.09
CA LYS A 184 29.17 -27.42 34.20
C LYS A 184 30.32 -27.01 35.10
N ARG A 185 30.82 -25.77 34.96
CA ARG A 185 31.88 -25.23 35.85
C ARG A 185 31.43 -25.21 37.31
N ARG A 186 30.20 -24.79 37.56
CA ARG A 186 29.63 -24.75 38.92
C ARG A 186 29.46 -26.15 39.51
N GLU A 187 29.00 -27.11 38.73
CA GLU A 187 28.89 -28.52 39.16
C GLU A 187 30.27 -29.10 39.48
N ALA A 188 31.26 -28.89 38.62
CA ALA A 188 32.63 -29.35 38.83
C ALA A 188 33.27 -28.77 40.10
N TRP A 189 33.01 -27.48 40.38
CA TRP A 189 33.45 -26.82 41.60
C TRP A 189 32.85 -27.47 42.85
N PHE A 190 31.52 -27.68 42.87
CA PHE A 190 30.84 -28.32 44.00
C PHE A 190 31.29 -29.76 44.21
N GLU A 191 31.52 -30.50 43.13
CA GLU A 191 32.02 -31.86 43.19
C GLU A 191 33.45 -31.95 43.74
N ALA A 192 34.32 -31.00 43.38
CA ALA A 192 35.68 -30.92 43.90
C ALA A 192 35.68 -30.62 45.40
N GLU A 193 34.87 -29.65 45.83
CA GLU A 193 34.72 -29.25 47.23
C GLU A 193 34.18 -30.42 48.08
N LYS A 194 33.19 -31.15 47.56
CA LYS A 194 32.66 -32.36 48.21
C LYS A 194 33.71 -33.46 48.38
N ARG A 195 34.71 -33.53 47.49
CA ARG A 195 35.84 -34.45 47.56
C ARG A 195 37.01 -33.91 48.41
N GLY A 196 36.84 -32.76 49.06
CA GLY A 196 37.87 -32.12 49.90
C GLY A 196 39.03 -31.50 49.09
N LYS A 197 38.82 -31.25 47.80
CA LYS A 197 39.79 -30.58 46.92
C LYS A 197 39.33 -29.14 46.68
N ASN A 198 40.28 -28.21 46.54
CA ASN A 198 39.95 -26.81 46.28
C ASN A 198 39.25 -26.64 44.91
N GLY A 199 37.98 -26.26 44.91
CA GLY A 199 37.17 -26.09 43.69
C GLY A 199 37.73 -25.04 42.72
N ASP A 200 38.39 -24.00 43.24
CA ASP A 200 38.94 -22.91 42.42
C ASP A 200 40.07 -23.38 41.48
N VAL A 201 40.84 -24.38 41.90
CA VAL A 201 41.91 -24.98 41.08
C VAL A 201 41.32 -25.77 39.91
N VAL A 202 40.16 -26.39 40.13
CA VAL A 202 39.46 -27.18 39.10
C VAL A 202 38.83 -26.26 38.05
N ILE A 203 38.22 -25.15 38.46
CA ILE A 203 37.70 -24.14 37.51
C ILE A 203 38.82 -23.58 36.64
N ARG A 204 39.95 -23.16 37.23
CA ARG A 204 41.07 -22.57 36.47
C ARG A 204 41.61 -23.51 35.41
N LYS A 205 41.76 -24.79 35.74
CA LYS A 205 42.21 -25.81 34.78
C LYS A 205 41.21 -26.00 33.64
N MET A 206 39.91 -25.98 33.96
CA MET A 206 38.85 -26.10 32.96
C MET A 206 38.74 -24.86 32.06
N GLU A 207 39.07 -23.68 32.57
CA GLU A 207 39.17 -22.44 31.78
C GLU A 207 40.37 -22.44 30.83
N GLU A 208 41.53 -22.93 31.28
CA GLU A 208 42.71 -23.12 30.43
C GLU A 208 42.42 -24.11 29.28
N GLU A 209 41.71 -25.22 29.56
CA GLU A 209 41.31 -26.20 28.54
C GLU A 209 40.22 -25.64 27.56
N ASP A 210 39.25 -24.87 28.05
CA ASP A 210 38.20 -24.24 27.22
C ASP A 210 38.75 -23.15 26.27
N ASP A 211 39.77 -22.39 26.72
CA ASP A 211 40.38 -21.31 25.93
C ASP A 211 41.25 -21.88 24.80
N ASP A 212 41.93 -23.01 25.03
CA ASP A 212 42.67 -23.73 23.98
C ASP A 212 41.73 -24.31 22.89
N GLU A 213 40.53 -24.79 23.25
CA GLU A 213 39.54 -25.29 22.29
C GLU A 213 38.84 -24.18 21.49
N ASN A 214 38.58 -23.01 22.10
CA ASN A 214 37.90 -21.89 21.43
C ASN A 214 38.78 -21.16 20.40
N THR A 215 40.11 -21.31 20.42
CA THR A 215 40.99 -20.69 19.41
C THR A 215 41.01 -21.45 18.07
N SER A 216 40.47 -22.68 18.03
CA SER A 216 40.46 -23.53 16.82
C SER A 216 39.13 -23.48 16.04
N GLY A 217 38.11 -22.77 16.53
CA GLY A 217 36.75 -22.77 15.99
C GLY A 217 36.35 -21.46 15.32
N GLY A 218 36.96 -21.16 14.16
CA GLY A 218 36.40 -20.33 13.09
C GLY A 218 35.57 -19.10 13.49
N ASP A 219 36.26 -18.01 13.78
CA ASP A 219 35.70 -16.66 13.71
C ASP A 219 35.53 -16.29 12.23
N GLU A 220 34.54 -16.88 11.56
CA GLU A 220 34.06 -16.40 10.25
C GLU A 220 33.33 -15.07 10.49
N MET A 221 34.12 -14.02 10.49
CA MET A 221 33.66 -12.65 10.24
C MET A 221 32.98 -12.64 8.86
N SER A 222 31.64 -12.73 8.83
CA SER A 222 30.85 -12.39 7.65
C SER A 222 31.01 -10.89 7.41
N SER A 223 32.02 -10.52 6.63
CA SER A 223 32.10 -9.25 5.94
C SER A 223 31.28 -9.39 4.65
N GLU A 224 30.09 -8.79 4.62
CA GLU A 224 29.37 -8.52 3.38
C GLU A 224 29.45 -7.01 3.09
N ASP A 225 30.14 -6.69 1.99
CA ASP A 225 29.95 -5.48 1.16
C ASP A 225 28.63 -5.58 0.38
#